data_AF-A0A380FF54-F1
#
_entry.id   AF-A0A380FF54-F1
#
_cell.length_a   1.000
_cell.length_b   1.000
_cell.length_c   1.000
_cell.angle_alpha   90.00
_cell.angle_beta   90.00
_cell.angle_gamma   90.00
#
_symmetry.space_group_name_H-M   'P 1'
#
loop_
_entity.id
_entity.type
_entity.pdbx_description
1 polymer ?
#
loop_
_entity_poly.entity_id
_entity_poly.type
_entity_poly.pdbx_seq_one_letter_code
_entity_poly.pdbx_strand_id
1 'polypeptide(L)'
;MSQEKKVFKTEWANRSLTIETGQLAKQANGAVLVRYGDTVVLSTAVASKEPRDGDFFPLMVNYEEKMYAAGKIPGGFKKREGRPSDEATLTARLIDRPIRPLFPKGYKYDVQIMNTVLSADPDCSPEMAAMIGSSMALSVSDIPFQGPIAGVNVGYIDGEYIINPNS
;
A
#
# COMPACT_ATOMS: atom_id res chain seq x y z
N MET A 1 24.18 -3.91 2.85
CA MET A 1 23.78 -5.23 2.30
C MET A 1 23.47 -5.05 0.83
N SER A 2 23.97 -5.94 -0.04
CA SER A 2 23.71 -5.86 -1.48
C SER A 2 22.21 -5.89 -1.73
N GLN A 3 21.65 -4.78 -2.20
CA GLN A 3 20.23 -4.65 -2.52
C GLN A 3 19.99 -5.26 -3.91
N GLU A 4 20.09 -6.58 -3.97
CA GLU A 4 19.67 -7.35 -5.14
C GLU A 4 18.15 -7.38 -5.20
N LYS A 5 17.63 -7.30 -6.43
CA LYS A 5 16.20 -7.41 -6.69
C LYS A 5 15.72 -8.78 -6.26
N LYS A 6 14.77 -8.82 -5.32
CA LYS A 6 14.06 -10.04 -4.93
C LYS A 6 12.64 -9.97 -5.47
N VAL A 7 12.17 -11.07 -6.04
CA VAL A 7 10.83 -11.19 -6.63
C VAL A 7 10.15 -12.41 -6.02
N PHE A 8 8.99 -12.18 -5.41
CA PHE A 8 8.13 -13.20 -4.86
C PHE A 8 6.85 -13.26 -5.70
N LYS A 9 6.36 -14.46 -5.97
CA LYS A 9 5.16 -14.68 -6.79
C LYS A 9 4.23 -15.66 -6.08
N THR A 10 2.95 -15.39 -6.14
CA THR A 10 1.88 -16.27 -5.67
C THR A 10 0.61 -16.00 -6.48
N GLU A 11 -0.41 -16.81 -6.28
CA GLU A 11 -1.77 -16.49 -6.70
C GLU A 11 -2.57 -15.93 -5.53
N TRP A 12 -3.45 -14.97 -5.82
CA TRP A 12 -4.36 -14.35 -4.88
C TRP A 12 -5.71 -14.16 -5.56
N ALA A 13 -6.74 -14.88 -5.08
CA ALA A 13 -8.08 -14.90 -5.68
C ALA A 13 -8.06 -15.16 -7.21
N ASN A 14 -7.37 -16.23 -7.63
CA ASN A 14 -7.20 -16.66 -9.04
C ASN A 14 -6.48 -15.66 -9.96
N ARG A 15 -5.77 -14.68 -9.39
CA ARG A 15 -4.96 -13.73 -10.17
C ARG A 15 -3.51 -13.75 -9.67
N SER A 16 -2.58 -13.42 -10.57
CA SER A 16 -1.16 -13.35 -10.23
C SER A 16 -0.88 -12.18 -9.30
N LEU A 17 -0.19 -12.47 -8.19
CA LEU A 17 0.35 -11.49 -7.26
C LEU A 17 1.88 -11.60 -7.26
N THR A 18 2.55 -10.52 -7.67
CA THR A 18 4.01 -10.41 -7.65
C THR A 18 4.44 -9.29 -6.72
N ILE A 19 5.41 -9.55 -5.87
CA ILE A 19 5.96 -8.58 -4.92
C ILE A 19 7.46 -8.47 -5.16
N GLU A 20 7.93 -7.28 -5.50
CA GLU A 20 9.33 -6.98 -5.79
C GLU A 20 9.91 -6.06 -4.72
N THR A 21 11.15 -6.31 -4.27
CA THR A 21 11.87 -5.43 -3.33
C THR A 21 13.35 -5.32 -3.69
N GLY A 22 14.03 -4.28 -3.19
CA GLY A 22 15.49 -4.06 -3.37
C GLY A 22 15.90 -3.24 -4.61
N GLN A 23 14.97 -2.91 -5.52
CA GLN A 23 15.29 -2.13 -6.72
C GLN A 23 14.89 -0.64 -6.63
N LEU A 24 13.69 -0.35 -6.10
CA LEU A 24 13.11 0.99 -6.06
C LEU A 24 13.14 1.57 -4.64
N ALA A 25 13.12 2.91 -4.55
CA ALA A 25 13.03 3.67 -3.28
C ALA A 25 13.99 3.18 -2.18
N LYS A 26 15.24 2.89 -2.57
CA LYS A 26 16.30 2.26 -1.77
C LYS A 26 16.69 2.98 -0.46
N GLN A 27 16.30 4.24 -0.34
CA GLN A 27 16.57 5.08 0.84
C GLN A 27 15.45 5.01 1.90
N ALA A 28 14.28 4.45 1.55
CA ALA A 28 13.24 4.19 2.53
C ALA A 28 13.65 3.04 3.46
N ASN A 29 13.08 3.00 4.66
CA ASN A 29 13.26 1.88 5.60
C ASN A 29 12.76 0.57 4.98
N GLY A 30 11.62 0.61 4.29
CA GLY A 30 11.11 -0.49 3.49
C GLY A 30 10.42 -0.01 2.21
N ALA A 31 10.58 -0.76 1.13
CA ALA A 31 9.94 -0.47 -0.15
C ALA A 31 9.62 -1.76 -0.91
N VAL A 32 8.39 -1.84 -1.43
CA VAL A 32 7.92 -2.95 -2.25
C VAL A 32 7.12 -2.44 -3.44
N LEU A 33 7.31 -3.09 -4.58
CA LEU A 33 6.46 -2.91 -5.76
C LEU A 33 5.53 -4.12 -5.86
N VAL A 34 4.24 -3.89 -5.65
CA VAL A 34 3.21 -4.92 -5.75
C VAL A 34 2.59 -4.86 -7.14
N ARG A 35 2.47 -6.01 -7.79
CA ARG A 35 1.71 -6.20 -9.02
C ARG A 35 0.61 -7.23 -8.76
N TYR A 36 -0.64 -6.83 -8.93
CA TYR A 36 -1.80 -7.70 -8.79
C TYR A 36 -2.58 -7.66 -10.10
N GLY A 37 -2.51 -8.75 -10.89
CA GLY A 37 -2.82 -8.65 -12.33
C GLY A 37 -1.94 -7.58 -12.98
N ASP A 38 -2.57 -6.64 -13.69
CA ASP A 38 -1.89 -5.50 -14.29
C ASP A 38 -1.89 -4.24 -13.39
N THR A 39 -2.57 -4.27 -12.24
CA THR A 39 -2.49 -3.20 -11.23
C THR A 39 -1.13 -3.19 -10.57
N VAL A 40 -0.49 -2.02 -10.51
CA VAL A 40 0.85 -1.83 -9.94
C VAL A 40 0.83 -0.72 -8.89
N VAL A 41 1.27 -1.04 -7.68
CA VAL A 41 1.38 -0.09 -6.56
C VAL A 41 2.79 -0.13 -5.98
N LEU A 42 3.40 1.04 -5.84
CA LEU A 42 4.64 1.21 -5.07
C LEU A 42 4.28 1.63 -3.65
N SER A 43 4.64 0.80 -2.68
CA SER A 43 4.45 1.08 -1.26
C SER A 43 5.79 1.27 -0.59
N THR A 44 5.95 2.39 0.12
CA THR A 44 7.15 2.70 0.91
C THR A 44 6.78 2.99 2.35
N ALA A 45 7.65 2.56 3.27
CA ALA A 45 7.55 2.83 4.70
C ALA A 45 8.83 3.53 5.15
N VAL A 46 8.67 4.61 5.92
CA VAL A 46 9.77 5.40 6.48
C VAL A 46 9.47 5.69 7.95
N ALA A 47 10.49 5.63 8.79
CA ALA A 47 10.44 6.07 10.18
C ALA A 47 11.45 7.19 10.44
N SER A 48 11.12 8.10 11.36
CA SER A 48 12.09 9.07 11.88
C SER A 48 13.25 8.36 12.59
N LYS A 49 14.41 9.03 12.67
CA LYS A 49 15.57 8.51 13.42
C LYS A 49 15.40 8.66 14.94
N GLU A 50 14.61 9.64 15.36
CA GLU A 50 14.38 9.99 16.75
C GLU A 50 12.88 9.97 17.04
N PRO A 51 12.47 9.58 18.26
CA PRO A 51 11.07 9.62 18.66
C PRO A 51 10.60 11.07 18.78
N ARG A 52 9.31 11.29 18.53
CA ARG A 52 8.70 12.60 18.67
C ARG A 52 8.30 12.87 20.12
N ASP A 53 8.48 14.11 20.55
CA ASP A 53 7.89 14.60 21.80
C ASP A 53 6.36 14.69 21.66
N GLY A 54 5.67 13.80 22.35
CA GLY A 54 4.21 13.70 22.35
C GLY A 54 3.70 12.44 23.02
N ASP A 55 2.39 12.39 23.27
CA ASP A 55 1.74 11.30 24.02
C ASP A 55 1.09 10.23 23.15
N PHE A 56 1.12 10.39 21.82
CA PHE A 56 0.47 9.49 20.87
C PHE A 56 1.47 8.94 19.84
N PHE A 57 1.08 7.86 19.16
CA PHE A 57 1.85 7.26 18.06
C PHE A 57 1.53 7.97 16.72
N PRO A 58 2.50 8.71 16.14
CA PRO A 58 2.30 9.44 14.88
C PRO A 58 2.49 8.52 13.67
N LEU A 59 1.42 7.81 13.30
CA LEU A 59 1.32 7.07 12.04
C LEU A 59 0.53 7.87 11.01
N MET A 60 1.12 8.07 9.84
CA MET A 60 0.49 8.66 8.66
C MET A 60 0.50 7.66 7.50
N VAL A 61 -0.69 7.37 6.97
CA VAL A 61 -0.85 6.57 5.75
C VAL A 61 -1.37 7.49 4.65
N ASN A 62 -0.63 7.53 3.54
CA ASN A 62 -1.03 8.23 2.33
C ASN A 62 -1.26 7.21 1.21
N TYR A 63 -2.31 7.47 0.44
CA TYR A 63 -2.63 6.73 -0.77
C TYR A 63 -2.88 7.74 -1.87
N GLU A 64 -2.18 7.59 -2.98
CA GLU A 64 -2.22 8.50 -4.11
C GLU A 64 -2.38 7.74 -5.42
N GLU A 65 -3.46 8.05 -6.12
CA GLU A 65 -3.71 7.57 -7.47
C GLU A 65 -3.24 8.59 -8.49
N LYS A 66 -2.36 8.16 -9.40
CA LYS A 66 -1.91 8.98 -10.51
C LYS A 66 -2.82 8.76 -11.70
N MET A 67 -3.25 9.82 -12.37
CA MET A 67 -4.17 9.70 -13.52
C MET A 67 -3.54 8.93 -14.68
N TYR A 68 -2.20 8.95 -14.79
CA TYR A 68 -1.49 8.15 -15.76
C TYR A 68 -1.65 6.64 -15.52
N ALA A 69 -1.99 6.20 -14.31
CA ALA A 69 -2.19 4.78 -14.00
C ALA A 69 -3.34 4.18 -14.82
N ALA A 70 -4.32 5.02 -15.19
CA ALA A 70 -5.43 4.69 -16.10
C ALA A 70 -5.24 5.26 -17.52
N GLY A 71 -4.04 5.72 -17.87
CA GLY A 71 -3.74 6.33 -19.18
C GLY A 71 -4.43 7.68 -19.43
N LYS A 72 -4.80 8.42 -18.37
CA LYS A 72 -5.52 9.69 -18.45
C LYS A 72 -4.64 10.88 -18.04
N ILE A 73 -4.95 12.05 -18.58
CA ILE A 73 -4.37 13.34 -18.15
C ILE A 73 -5.33 13.98 -17.12
N PRO A 74 -4.84 14.56 -16.01
CA PRO A 74 -5.70 15.21 -15.02
C PRO A 74 -6.61 16.28 -15.63
N GLY A 75 -7.91 16.22 -15.30
CA GLY A 75 -8.92 17.11 -15.90
C GLY A 75 -8.84 18.57 -15.45
N GLY A 76 -8.35 18.84 -14.23
CA GLY A 76 -8.35 20.17 -13.62
C GLY A 76 -7.53 21.23 -14.35
N PHE A 77 -7.73 22.51 -14.01
CA PHE A 77 -7.07 23.64 -14.68
C PHE A 77 -5.54 23.52 -14.73
N LYS A 78 -4.93 23.08 -13.62
CA LYS A 78 -3.47 22.91 -13.51
C LYS A 78 -2.93 21.65 -14.20
N LYS A 79 -3.79 20.78 -14.73
CA LYS A 79 -3.42 19.49 -15.37
C LYS A 79 -2.48 18.63 -14.51
N ARG A 80 -2.70 18.66 -13.19
CA ARG A 80 -1.91 17.94 -12.19
C ARG A 80 -2.81 17.40 -11.08
N GLU A 81 -2.46 16.25 -10.54
CA GLU A 81 -3.08 15.69 -9.33
C GLU A 81 -2.91 16.67 -8.16
N GLY A 82 -3.99 16.85 -7.40
CA GLY A 82 -4.08 17.85 -6.34
C GLY A 82 -4.21 17.21 -4.97
N ARG A 83 -5.21 17.65 -4.22
CA ARG A 83 -5.56 17.03 -2.93
C ARG A 83 -6.07 15.60 -3.15
N PRO A 84 -5.89 14.69 -2.18
CA PRO A 84 -6.48 13.36 -2.24
C PRO A 84 -7.99 13.42 -2.48
N SER A 85 -8.51 12.49 -3.26
CA SER A 85 -9.95 12.26 -3.38
C SER A 85 -10.52 11.65 -2.10
N ASP A 86 -11.85 11.61 -2.00
CA ASP A 86 -12.53 10.91 -0.91
C ASP A 86 -12.17 9.42 -0.90
N GLU A 87 -12.15 8.79 -2.07
CA GLU A 87 -11.74 7.40 -2.26
C GLU A 87 -10.31 7.15 -1.79
N ALA A 88 -9.36 8.01 -2.18
CA ALA A 88 -7.98 7.92 -1.72
C ALA A 88 -7.87 8.05 -0.19
N THR A 89 -8.69 8.93 0.41
CA THR A 89 -8.74 9.12 1.87
C THR A 89 -9.34 7.90 2.56
N LEU A 90 -10.40 7.30 2.00
CA LEU A 90 -11.03 6.08 2.52
C LEU A 90 -10.06 4.90 2.45
N THR A 91 -9.33 4.74 1.36
CA THR A 91 -8.30 3.71 1.19
C THR A 91 -7.16 3.88 2.17
N ALA A 92 -6.67 5.11 2.37
CA ALA A 92 -5.66 5.38 3.39
C ALA A 92 -6.14 4.97 4.79
N ARG A 93 -7.41 5.25 5.13
CA ARG A 93 -8.00 4.81 6.41
C ARG A 93 -8.20 3.29 6.48
N LEU A 94 -8.56 2.64 5.37
CA LEU A 94 -8.72 1.20 5.28
C LEU A 94 -7.40 0.48 5.61
N ILE A 95 -6.28 1.04 5.17
CA ILE A 95 -4.93 0.54 5.45
C ILE A 95 -4.48 0.88 6.88
N ASP A 96 -4.71 2.12 7.34
CA ASP A 96 -4.28 2.59 8.66
C ASP A 96 -4.89 1.77 9.81
N ARG A 97 -6.19 1.48 9.73
CA ARG A 97 -6.95 0.79 10.78
C ARG A 97 -6.34 -0.55 11.21
N PRO A 98 -6.03 -1.51 10.31
CA PRO A 98 -5.48 -2.80 10.69
C PRO A 98 -4.00 -2.77 11.08
N ILE A 99 -3.18 -1.85 10.53
CA ILE A 99 -1.74 -1.81 10.86
C ILE A 99 -1.45 -1.06 12.16
N ARG A 100 -2.22 -0.02 12.49
CA ARG A 100 -2.01 0.83 13.68
C ARG A 100 -1.89 0.05 15.00
N PRO A 101 -2.74 -0.94 15.31
CA PRO A 101 -2.63 -1.70 16.55
C PRO A 101 -1.44 -2.68 16.59
N LEU A 102 -0.74 -2.92 15.47
CA LEU A 102 0.36 -3.86 15.37
C LEU A 102 1.73 -3.24 15.65
N PHE A 103 1.77 -1.94 15.95
CA PHE A 103 2.97 -1.28 16.44
C PHE A 103 3.12 -1.49 17.95
N PRO A 104 4.35 -1.62 18.48
CA PRO A 104 4.57 -1.79 19.91
C PRO A 104 3.94 -0.66 20.73
N LYS A 105 3.42 -1.01 21.91
CA LYS A 105 2.87 -0.02 22.84
C LYS A 105 3.95 1.00 23.23
N GLY A 106 3.64 2.28 23.12
CA GLY A 106 4.58 3.37 23.43
C GLY A 106 5.57 3.69 22.31
N TYR A 107 5.41 3.11 21.11
CA TYR A 107 6.20 3.49 19.95
C TYR A 107 5.82 4.92 19.49
N LYS A 108 6.80 5.82 19.42
CA LYS A 108 6.61 7.27 19.21
C LYS A 108 7.43 7.86 18.06
N TYR A 109 7.96 7.01 17.20
CA TYR A 109 8.65 7.47 15.99
C TYR A 109 7.61 7.86 14.94
N ASP A 110 7.87 8.93 14.18
CA ASP A 110 7.03 9.33 13.06
C ASP A 110 7.15 8.25 11.97
N VAL A 111 6.06 7.51 11.76
CA VAL A 111 5.98 6.49 10.70
C VAL A 111 5.10 7.02 9.59
N GLN A 112 5.66 7.04 8.38
CA GLN A 112 4.94 7.37 7.17
C GLN A 112 4.90 6.17 6.23
N ILE A 113 3.72 5.89 5.71
CA ILE A 113 3.51 4.93 4.64
C ILE A 113 2.95 5.67 3.44
N MET A 114 3.59 5.53 2.29
CA MET A 114 3.15 6.11 1.03
C MET A 114 2.82 4.99 0.04
N ASN A 115 1.59 5.00 -0.47
CA ASN A 115 1.14 4.10 -1.52
C ASN A 115 0.88 4.91 -2.79
N THR A 116 1.65 4.68 -3.84
CA THR A 116 1.45 5.34 -5.13
C THR A 116 1.00 4.31 -6.16
N VAL A 117 -0.20 4.49 -6.70
CA VAL A 117 -0.72 3.66 -7.80
C VAL A 117 -0.06 4.11 -9.10
N LEU A 118 0.65 3.17 -9.73
CA LEU A 118 1.42 3.40 -10.96
C LEU A 118 0.70 2.87 -12.20
N SER A 119 -0.13 1.84 -12.04
CA SER A 119 -0.98 1.27 -13.09
C SER A 119 -2.23 0.71 -12.45
N ALA A 120 -3.39 0.89 -13.08
CA ALA A 120 -4.67 0.44 -12.57
C ALA A 120 -5.39 -0.40 -13.62
N ASP A 121 -5.58 -1.67 -13.29
CA ASP A 121 -6.44 -2.62 -13.98
C ASP A 121 -7.84 -2.59 -13.33
N PRO A 122 -8.92 -2.35 -14.10
CA PRO A 122 -10.29 -2.28 -13.57
C PRO A 122 -10.76 -3.50 -12.78
N ASP A 123 -10.22 -4.68 -13.06
CA ASP A 123 -10.60 -5.94 -12.40
C ASP A 123 -9.70 -6.29 -11.21
N CYS A 124 -8.64 -5.52 -10.97
CA CYS A 124 -7.67 -5.75 -9.90
C CYS A 124 -7.54 -4.51 -9.01
N SER A 125 -8.30 -4.49 -7.90
CA SER A 125 -8.35 -3.37 -6.94
C SER A 125 -6.95 -2.85 -6.52
N PRO A 126 -6.62 -1.58 -6.83
CA PRO A 126 -5.41 -0.91 -6.35
C PRO A 126 -5.38 -0.71 -4.83
N GLU A 127 -6.53 -0.57 -4.19
CA GLU A 127 -6.67 -0.45 -2.73
C GLU A 127 -6.19 -1.72 -2.03
N MET A 128 -6.60 -2.88 -2.56
CA MET A 128 -6.21 -4.19 -2.06
C MET A 128 -4.71 -4.44 -2.28
N ALA A 129 -4.18 -4.07 -3.45
CA ALA A 129 -2.74 -4.12 -3.73
C ALA A 129 -1.95 -3.19 -2.79
N ALA A 130 -2.46 -1.99 -2.49
CA ALA A 130 -1.84 -1.05 -1.56
C ALA A 130 -1.86 -1.52 -0.10
N MET A 131 -2.91 -2.24 0.32
CA MET A 131 -2.97 -2.85 1.66
C MET A 131 -1.86 -3.90 1.83
N ILE A 132 -1.75 -4.83 0.87
CA ILE A 132 -0.67 -5.83 0.87
C ILE A 132 0.69 -5.12 0.79
N GLY A 133 0.82 -4.13 -0.09
CA GLY A 133 2.05 -3.37 -0.26
C GLY A 133 2.50 -2.66 1.01
N SER A 134 1.58 -2.02 1.72
CA SER A 134 1.87 -1.38 3.03
C SER A 134 2.33 -2.41 4.06
N SER A 135 1.64 -3.54 4.15
CA SER A 135 2.03 -4.63 5.06
C SER A 135 3.42 -5.17 4.75
N MET A 136 3.70 -5.43 3.48
CA MET A 136 5.00 -5.96 3.06
C MET A 136 6.12 -4.92 3.19
N ALA A 137 5.86 -3.65 2.87
CA ALA A 137 6.82 -2.56 3.06
C ALA A 137 7.25 -2.45 4.54
N LEU A 138 6.30 -2.51 5.47
CA LEU A 138 6.61 -2.55 6.90
C LEU A 138 7.37 -3.84 7.28
N SER A 139 6.95 -5.00 6.74
CA SER A 139 7.55 -6.29 7.09
C SER A 139 8.99 -6.46 6.60
N VAL A 140 9.37 -5.82 5.49
CA VAL A 140 10.76 -5.83 4.98
C VAL A 140 11.60 -4.68 5.52
N SER A 141 11.00 -3.77 6.30
CA SER A 141 11.69 -2.64 6.92
C SER A 141 12.34 -3.02 8.24
N ASP A 142 13.12 -2.10 8.81
CA ASP A 142 13.63 -2.16 10.17
C ASP A 142 12.68 -1.53 11.22
N ILE A 143 11.47 -1.15 10.82
CA ILE A 143 10.44 -0.58 11.70
C ILE A 143 9.77 -1.72 12.48
N PRO A 144 9.66 -1.64 13.82
CA PRO A 144 9.04 -2.69 14.62
C PRO A 144 7.54 -2.77 14.32
N PHE A 145 7.12 -3.90 13.77
CA PHE A 145 5.75 -4.16 13.32
C PHE A 145 5.39 -5.64 13.54
N GLN A 146 4.24 -5.91 14.17
CA GLN A 146 3.77 -7.25 14.52
C GLN A 146 2.83 -7.86 13.46
N GLY A 147 2.94 -7.43 12.20
CA GLY A 147 2.23 -8.07 11.09
C GLY A 147 2.89 -9.36 10.61
N PRO A 148 2.72 -9.76 9.33
CA PRO A 148 2.02 -9.04 8.27
C PRO A 148 0.49 -9.12 8.38
N ILE A 149 -0.20 -8.25 7.65
CA ILE A 149 -1.64 -8.32 7.39
C ILE A 149 -1.91 -8.59 5.90
N ALA A 150 -3.09 -9.14 5.65
CA ALA A 150 -3.72 -9.18 4.34
C ALA A 150 -5.21 -8.90 4.51
N GLY A 151 -5.88 -8.49 3.45
CA GLY A 151 -7.34 -8.38 3.40
C GLY A 151 -7.86 -9.03 2.13
N VAL A 152 -9.16 -9.11 1.95
CA VAL A 152 -9.80 -9.45 0.67
C VAL A 152 -11.14 -8.73 0.60
N ASN A 153 -11.61 -8.45 -0.61
CA ASN A 153 -13.01 -8.08 -0.82
C ASN A 153 -13.82 -9.36 -0.96
N VAL A 154 -14.97 -9.44 -0.29
CA VAL A 154 -15.87 -10.59 -0.38
C VAL A 154 -17.18 -10.13 -0.97
N GLY A 155 -17.49 -10.60 -2.18
CA GLY A 155 -18.78 -10.43 -2.84
C GLY A 155 -19.72 -11.58 -2.54
N TYR A 156 -21.03 -11.34 -2.65
CA TYR A 156 -22.06 -12.37 -2.57
C TYR A 156 -22.92 -12.32 -3.83
N ILE A 157 -22.75 -13.30 -4.73
CA ILE A 157 -23.33 -13.32 -6.08
C ILE A 157 -23.97 -14.69 -6.30
N ASP A 158 -25.23 -14.71 -6.74
CA ASP A 158 -25.99 -15.94 -7.02
C ASP A 158 -26.01 -16.97 -5.88
N GLY A 159 -25.96 -16.51 -4.63
CA GLY A 159 -25.94 -17.37 -3.45
C GLY A 159 -24.55 -17.86 -3.02
N GLU A 160 -23.49 -17.44 -3.72
CA GLU A 160 -22.11 -17.87 -3.49
C GLU A 160 -21.23 -16.71 -3.04
N TYR A 161 -20.24 -17.00 -2.19
CA TYR A 161 -19.20 -16.03 -1.81
C TYR A 161 -18.07 -16.03 -2.83
N ILE A 162 -17.74 -14.84 -3.34
CA ILE A 162 -16.67 -14.63 -4.33
C ILE A 162 -15.59 -13.74 -3.71
N ILE A 163 -14.35 -14.22 -3.72
CA ILE A 163 -13.19 -13.48 -3.21
C ILE A 163 -12.63 -12.59 -4.32
N ASN A 164 -12.43 -11.32 -4.01
CA ASN A 164 -12.00 -10.26 -4.92
C ASN A 164 -12.79 -10.30 -6.25
N PRO A 165 -14.11 -10.08 -6.24
CA PRO A 165 -14.91 -10.08 -7.46
C PRO A 165 -14.43 -9.02 -8.46
N ASN A 166 -14.69 -9.24 -9.75
CA ASN A 166 -14.48 -8.24 -10.79
C ASN A 166 -15.48 -7.06 -10.63
N SER A 167 -15.15 -5.94 -11.26
CA SER A 167 -15.99 -4.74 -11.30
C SER A 167 -17.21 -4.89 -12.21
#